data_AF-A0A928VKB8-F1
#
_entry.id   AF-A0A928VKB8-F1
#
_cell.length_a   1.000
_cell.length_b   1.000
_cell.length_c   1.000
_cell.angle_alpha   90.00
_cell.angle_beta   90.00
_cell.angle_gamma   90.00
#
_symmetry.space_group_name_H-M   'P 1'
#
loop_
_entity.id
_entity.type
_entity.pdbx_description
1 polymer ?
#
loop_
_entity_poly.entity_id
_entity_poly.type
_entity_poly.pdbx_seq_one_letter_code
_entity_poly.pdbx_strand_id
1 'polypeptide(L)'
;PAPNSSSVAFSDVEKAPQELRSYINDLAQLGVLTSQTKSGDNALFEPNKTITRRTYARWLVEANNRIYRDRPARQIRLAVETGQSAFRDVTAKDADFPVIQGLAEAGLIPSPLSGNSGANLFRPDAPLTREDLILWKIPVDTRQPLPTATIESVKQTWGFQDANRIDPTALRAVYADFQNGDQANIRRAFGFTTIFQPKRSVTRAEAAAVLWYFGFQGDGISAQQALKGETKPQ
;
A
#
# COMPACT_ATOMS: atom_id res chain seq x y z
N PRO A 1 -5.95 -1.79 24.96
CA PRO A 1 -7.25 -1.26 24.45
C PRO A 1 -7.28 -1.30 22.92
N ALA A 2 -8.00 -2.26 22.34
CA ALA A 2 -8.24 -2.26 20.91
C ALA A 2 -9.09 -1.02 20.55
N PRO A 3 -8.70 -0.20 19.57
CA PRO A 3 -9.57 0.86 19.11
C PRO A 3 -10.85 0.21 18.54
N ASN A 4 -12.01 0.66 19.02
CA ASN A 4 -13.32 0.27 18.51
C ASN A 4 -13.36 0.48 16.99
N SER A 5 -13.12 -0.57 16.22
CA SER A 5 -13.23 -0.54 14.77
C SER A 5 -14.69 -0.69 14.38
N SER A 6 -15.44 0.41 14.46
CA SER A 6 -16.74 0.51 13.81
C SER A 6 -16.52 0.38 12.30
N SER A 7 -17.01 -0.70 11.71
CA SER A 7 -17.08 -0.86 10.25
C SER A 7 -17.83 0.33 9.66
N VAL A 8 -17.18 1.10 8.80
CA VAL A 8 -17.78 2.28 8.16
C VAL A 8 -18.41 1.86 6.84
N ALA A 9 -19.70 2.09 6.66
CA ALA A 9 -20.33 1.99 5.35
C ALA A 9 -20.18 3.35 4.64
N PHE A 10 -19.65 3.35 3.41
CA PHE A 10 -19.50 4.56 2.60
C PHE A 10 -20.65 4.70 1.61
N SER A 11 -21.20 5.90 1.48
CA SER A 11 -22.38 6.14 0.62
C SER A 11 -22.06 6.44 -0.85
N ASP A 12 -20.77 6.48 -1.22
CA ASP A 12 -20.31 6.88 -2.55
C ASP A 12 -19.38 5.85 -3.24
N VAL A 13 -19.42 4.59 -2.80
CA VAL A 13 -18.59 3.49 -3.36
C VAL A 13 -18.92 3.25 -4.83
N GLU A 14 -20.16 3.49 -5.26
CA GLU A 14 -20.61 3.35 -6.65
C GLU A 14 -19.90 4.28 -7.63
N LYS A 15 -19.27 5.36 -7.13
CA LYS A 15 -18.43 6.25 -7.96
C LYS A 15 -17.11 5.62 -8.36
N ALA A 16 -16.69 4.51 -7.73
CA ALA A 16 -15.52 3.75 -8.14
C ALA A 16 -15.83 2.88 -9.38
N PRO A 17 -14.80 2.52 -10.17
CA PRO A 17 -14.91 1.46 -11.17
C PRO A 17 -15.51 0.18 -10.56
N GLN A 18 -16.40 -0.48 -11.29
CA GLN A 18 -17.19 -1.61 -10.78
C GLN A 18 -16.32 -2.71 -10.19
N GLU A 19 -15.20 -2.99 -10.83
CA GLU A 19 -14.22 -4.03 -10.51
C GLU A 19 -13.53 -3.79 -9.17
N LEU A 20 -13.50 -2.54 -8.68
CA LEU A 20 -12.80 -2.16 -7.44
C LEU A 20 -13.74 -2.03 -6.23
N ARG A 21 -15.06 -2.05 -6.45
CA ARG A 21 -16.06 -1.77 -5.40
C ARG A 21 -16.03 -2.80 -4.28
N SER A 22 -15.89 -4.08 -4.61
CA SER A 22 -15.80 -5.15 -3.60
C SER A 22 -14.57 -4.96 -2.70
N TYR A 23 -13.44 -4.57 -3.27
CA TYR A 23 -12.21 -4.33 -2.50
C TYR A 23 -12.37 -3.21 -1.48
N ILE A 24 -13.07 -2.14 -1.86
CA ILE A 24 -13.39 -1.02 -0.97
C ILE A 24 -14.27 -1.52 0.18
N ASN A 25 -15.34 -2.25 -0.13
CA ASN A 25 -16.28 -2.74 0.88
C ASN A 25 -15.60 -3.69 1.89
N ASP A 26 -14.81 -4.65 1.42
CA ASP A 26 -14.12 -5.60 2.30
C ASP A 26 -13.13 -4.87 3.23
N LEU A 27 -12.35 -3.92 2.71
CA LEU A 27 -11.40 -3.15 3.52
C LEU A 27 -12.10 -2.16 4.47
N ALA A 28 -13.27 -1.62 4.08
CA ALA A 28 -14.09 -0.79 4.95
C ALA A 28 -14.65 -1.62 6.13
N GLN A 29 -15.11 -2.84 5.84
CA GLN A 29 -15.59 -3.79 6.86
C GLN A 29 -14.45 -4.25 7.79
N LEU A 30 -13.23 -4.43 7.26
CA LEU A 30 -12.04 -4.65 8.08
C LEU A 30 -11.66 -3.44 8.93
N GLY A 31 -12.21 -2.25 8.68
CA GLY A 31 -11.88 -1.03 9.41
C GLY A 31 -10.54 -0.41 9.01
N VAL A 32 -10.05 -0.69 7.79
CA VAL A 32 -8.81 -0.11 7.25
C VAL A 32 -9.06 1.30 6.73
N LEU A 33 -10.18 1.51 6.04
CA LEU A 33 -10.45 2.72 5.28
C LEU A 33 -11.00 3.83 6.17
N THR A 34 -10.50 5.05 5.96
CA THR A 34 -10.92 6.24 6.71
C THR A 34 -11.84 7.13 5.89
N SER A 35 -12.91 7.64 6.51
CA SER A 35 -13.77 8.66 5.90
C SER A 35 -13.05 10.01 5.77
N GLN A 36 -13.45 10.79 4.77
CA GLN A 36 -12.98 12.18 4.58
C GLN A 36 -13.90 13.21 5.25
N THR A 37 -15.12 12.83 5.62
CA THR A 37 -16.07 13.70 6.33
C THR A 37 -16.05 13.39 7.83
N LYS A 38 -16.18 14.43 8.67
CA LYS A 38 -16.35 14.24 10.12
C LYS A 38 -17.74 13.65 10.36
N SER A 39 -17.76 12.43 10.90
CA SER A 39 -18.89 11.65 11.44
C SER A 39 -20.31 12.18 11.24
N GLY A 40 -21.10 11.40 10.51
CA GLY A 40 -22.56 11.44 10.36
C GLY A 40 -23.00 10.28 9.45
N ASP A 41 -24.31 10.04 9.31
CA ASP A 41 -24.89 8.91 8.53
C ASP A 41 -24.49 8.84 7.04
N ASN A 42 -23.66 9.78 6.56
CA ASN A 42 -23.13 9.86 5.19
C ASN A 42 -21.59 9.98 5.19
N ALA A 43 -20.90 8.94 5.68
CA ALA A 43 -19.45 8.85 5.53
C ALA A 43 -19.08 8.73 4.04
N LEU A 44 -18.27 9.67 3.54
CA LEU A 44 -17.78 9.61 2.15
C LEU A 44 -16.40 8.96 2.08
N PHE A 45 -16.23 8.07 1.11
CA PHE A 45 -14.95 7.45 0.76
C PHE A 45 -14.17 8.31 -0.24
N GLU A 46 -14.83 8.96 -1.19
CA GLU A 46 -14.22 9.68 -2.32
C GLU A 46 -13.28 8.80 -3.17
N PRO A 47 -13.79 7.73 -3.83
CA PRO A 47 -12.94 6.70 -4.47
C PRO A 47 -11.97 7.24 -5.53
N ASN A 48 -12.36 8.28 -6.27
CA ASN A 48 -11.57 8.85 -7.38
C ASN A 48 -10.63 9.98 -6.93
N LYS A 49 -10.63 10.35 -5.65
CA LYS A 49 -9.71 11.36 -5.13
C LYS A 49 -8.30 10.79 -5.03
N THR A 50 -7.31 11.63 -5.32
CA THR A 50 -5.89 11.27 -5.16
C THR A 50 -5.58 10.97 -3.70
N ILE A 51 -4.91 9.84 -3.44
CA ILE A 51 -4.44 9.49 -2.10
C ILE A 51 -3.11 10.17 -1.78
N THR A 52 -2.96 10.64 -0.54
CA THR A 52 -1.69 11.17 -0.05
C THR A 52 -0.78 10.04 0.45
N ARG A 53 0.52 10.29 0.46
CA ARG A 53 1.54 9.36 0.95
C ARG A 53 1.28 8.91 2.40
N ARG A 54 0.90 9.84 3.30
CA ARG A 54 0.56 9.49 4.70
C ARG A 54 -0.65 8.57 4.80
N THR A 55 -1.68 8.83 3.99
CA THR A 55 -2.93 8.05 4.04
C THR A 55 -2.65 6.63 3.60
N TYR A 56 -1.87 6.47 2.52
CA TYR A 56 -1.48 5.15 2.05
C TYR A 56 -0.57 4.42 3.04
N ALA A 57 0.40 5.10 3.66
CA ALA A 57 1.25 4.49 4.70
C ALA A 57 0.42 3.93 5.86
N ARG A 58 -0.57 4.69 6.34
CA ARG A 58 -1.51 4.24 7.38
C ARG A 58 -2.31 3.02 6.92
N TRP A 59 -2.90 3.08 5.73
CA TRP A 59 -3.69 1.96 5.21
C TRP A 59 -2.84 0.72 4.96
N LEU A 60 -1.59 0.85 4.52
CA LEU A 60 -0.66 -0.27 4.33
C LEU A 60 -0.42 -1.03 5.63
N VAL A 61 -0.10 -0.30 6.71
CA VAL A 61 0.12 -0.89 8.04
C VAL A 61 -1.17 -1.50 8.60
N GLU A 62 -2.27 -0.75 8.58
CA GLU A 62 -3.57 -1.21 9.09
C GLU A 62 -4.07 -2.45 8.36
N ALA A 63 -4.04 -2.45 7.02
CA ALA A 63 -4.50 -3.58 6.22
C ALA A 63 -3.65 -4.82 6.47
N ASN A 64 -2.32 -4.69 6.43
CA ASN A 64 -1.42 -5.81 6.71
C ASN A 64 -1.66 -6.37 8.12
N ASN A 65 -1.72 -5.51 9.14
CA ASN A 65 -1.81 -5.96 10.52
C ASN A 65 -3.17 -6.57 10.86
N ARG A 66 -4.24 -6.12 10.21
CA ARG A 66 -5.59 -6.71 10.36
C ARG A 66 -5.72 -8.04 9.61
N ILE A 67 -5.21 -8.12 8.38
CA ILE A 67 -5.20 -9.37 7.59
C ILE A 67 -4.33 -10.44 8.26
N TYR A 68 -3.21 -10.04 8.87
CA TYR A 68 -2.30 -10.93 9.59
C TYR A 68 -2.40 -10.77 11.12
N ARG A 69 -3.60 -10.49 11.66
CA ARG A 69 -3.80 -10.27 13.10
C ARG A 69 -3.30 -11.45 13.96
N ASP A 70 -3.44 -12.66 13.44
CA ASP A 70 -3.08 -13.91 14.11
C ASP A 70 -1.65 -14.40 13.74
N ARG A 71 -0.88 -13.58 13.00
CA ARG A 71 0.52 -13.89 12.61
C ARG A 71 1.45 -12.73 12.98
N PRO A 72 1.91 -12.63 14.23
CA PRO A 72 2.73 -11.53 14.71
C PRO A 72 4.03 -11.29 13.91
N ALA A 73 4.62 -12.34 13.33
CA ALA A 73 5.81 -12.24 12.49
C ALA A 73 5.55 -11.57 11.12
N ARG A 74 4.29 -11.52 10.67
CA ARG A 74 3.88 -10.85 9.43
C ARG A 74 3.36 -9.43 9.67
N GLN A 75 3.27 -8.97 10.92
CA GLN A 75 2.82 -7.63 11.27
C GLN A 75 3.94 -6.60 11.18
N ILE A 76 3.59 -5.39 10.73
CA ILE A 76 4.48 -4.23 10.70
C ILE A 76 4.41 -3.56 12.08
N ARG A 77 5.58 -3.30 12.66
CA ARG A 77 5.71 -2.63 13.97
C ARG A 77 5.66 -1.12 13.79
N LEU A 78 4.92 -0.46 14.69
CA LEU A 78 4.95 1.00 14.80
C LEU A 78 6.23 1.42 15.52
N ALA A 79 6.78 2.57 15.14
CA ALA A 79 7.89 3.15 15.87
C ALA A 79 7.47 3.60 17.27
N VAL A 80 8.42 3.53 18.19
CA VAL A 80 8.28 4.09 19.55
C VAL A 80 8.78 5.53 19.57
N GLU A 81 8.16 6.38 20.39
CA GLU A 81 8.51 7.81 20.55
C GLU A 81 9.84 8.05 21.30
N THR A 82 10.89 7.31 20.95
CA THR A 82 12.23 7.47 21.53
C THR A 82 13.33 7.47 20.45
N GLY A 83 12.98 7.22 19.19
CA GLY A 83 13.91 7.17 18.07
C GLY A 83 14.14 8.53 17.40
N GLN A 84 15.32 8.69 16.79
CA GLN A 84 15.58 9.81 15.89
C GLN A 84 14.72 9.65 14.62
N SER A 85 14.03 10.72 14.22
CA SER A 85 13.21 10.70 13.01
C SER A 85 14.07 10.44 11.76
N ALA A 86 13.62 9.52 10.91
CA ALA A 86 14.22 9.23 9.61
C ALA A 86 13.98 10.37 8.61
N PHE A 87 12.93 11.18 8.82
CA PHE A 87 12.51 12.24 7.89
C PHE A 87 12.42 13.60 8.59
N ARG A 88 12.98 14.63 7.97
CA ARG A 88 13.02 15.99 8.56
C ARG A 88 11.66 16.66 8.62
N ASP A 89 10.72 16.24 7.79
CA ASP A 89 9.37 16.78 7.67
C ASP A 89 8.30 15.93 8.39
N VAL A 90 8.71 14.91 9.15
CA VAL A 90 7.82 14.11 10.00
C VAL A 90 8.42 14.06 11.40
N THR A 91 7.90 14.90 12.30
CA THR A 91 8.38 14.98 13.69
C THR A 91 7.66 13.98 14.58
N ALA A 92 8.21 13.68 15.76
CA ALA A 92 7.57 12.80 16.75
C ALA A 92 6.16 13.24 17.19
N LYS A 93 5.78 14.51 16.95
CA LYS A 93 4.45 15.05 17.26
C LYS A 93 3.43 14.86 16.12
N ASP A 94 3.87 14.38 14.95
CA ASP A 94 2.95 14.07 13.86
C ASP A 94 2.10 12.86 14.23
N ALA A 95 0.78 12.93 14.02
CA ALA A 95 -0.12 11.82 14.33
C ALA A 95 0.20 10.53 13.56
N ASP A 96 0.81 10.65 12.38
CA ASP A 96 1.26 9.49 11.58
C ASP A 96 2.75 9.16 11.79
N PHE A 97 3.43 9.81 12.74
CA PHE A 97 4.84 9.52 13.04
C PHE A 97 5.09 8.04 13.32
N PRO A 98 4.35 7.35 14.24
CA PRO A 98 4.63 5.95 14.54
C PRO A 98 4.53 5.03 13.33
N VAL A 99 3.59 5.33 12.42
CA VAL A 99 3.38 4.57 11.17
C VAL A 99 4.50 4.82 10.18
N ILE A 100 4.78 6.09 9.87
CA ILE A 100 5.75 6.48 8.84
C ILE A 100 7.16 6.08 9.27
N GLN A 101 7.52 6.38 10.52
CA GLN A 101 8.81 6.02 11.09
C GLN A 101 8.97 4.50 11.16
N GLY A 102 7.93 3.76 11.59
CA GLY A 102 7.99 2.30 11.68
C GLY A 102 8.22 1.62 10.33
N LEU A 103 7.60 2.13 9.27
CA LEU A 103 7.86 1.68 7.90
C LEU A 103 9.30 1.94 7.45
N ALA A 104 9.86 3.11 7.81
CA ALA A 104 11.24 3.46 7.46
C ALA A 104 12.26 2.62 8.23
N GLU A 105 12.06 2.39 9.53
CA GLU A 105 12.89 1.54 10.39
C GLU A 105 12.85 0.07 9.94
N ALA A 106 11.70 -0.39 9.42
CA ALA A 106 11.57 -1.71 8.81
C ALA A 106 12.16 -1.79 7.39
N GLY A 107 12.65 -0.68 6.82
CA GLY A 107 13.19 -0.62 5.46
C GLY A 107 12.13 -0.85 4.36
N LEU A 108 10.85 -0.69 4.68
CA LEU A 108 9.72 -0.93 3.76
C LEU A 108 9.41 0.29 2.87
N ILE A 109 9.89 1.48 3.26
CA ILE A 109 9.83 2.69 2.46
C ILE A 109 11.23 3.32 2.32
N PRO A 110 11.54 4.01 1.22
CA PRO A 110 12.83 4.67 1.05
C PRO A 110 13.10 5.71 2.13
N SER A 111 14.26 5.63 2.77
CA SER A 111 14.70 6.57 3.80
C SER A 111 16.24 6.60 3.89
N PRO A 112 16.83 7.51 4.67
CA PRO A 112 18.27 7.48 4.93
C PRO A 112 18.71 6.18 5.61
N LEU A 113 17.82 5.56 6.40
CA LEU A 113 18.08 4.28 7.09
C LEU A 113 18.24 3.12 6.10
N SER A 114 17.58 3.19 4.94
CA SER A 114 17.71 2.19 3.87
C SER A 114 18.89 2.48 2.92
N GLY A 115 19.81 3.38 3.29
CA GLY A 115 20.94 3.79 2.46
C GLY A 115 20.59 4.80 1.35
N ASN A 116 19.36 5.30 1.29
CA ASN A 116 18.97 6.34 0.34
C ASN A 116 19.17 7.72 0.97
N SER A 117 20.38 8.25 0.89
CA SER A 117 20.77 9.55 1.46
C SER A 117 19.99 10.74 0.89
N GLY A 118 19.34 10.60 -0.27
CA GLY A 118 18.46 11.61 -0.87
C GLY A 118 17.05 11.62 -0.27
N ALA A 119 16.61 10.54 0.38
CA ALA A 119 15.25 10.35 0.89
C ALA A 119 15.02 10.95 2.29
N ASN A 120 15.57 12.14 2.59
CA ASN A 120 15.46 12.78 3.91
C ASN A 120 14.09 13.42 4.20
N LEU A 121 13.19 13.44 3.22
CA LEU A 121 11.85 14.02 3.31
C LEU A 121 10.82 12.98 2.90
N PHE A 122 9.83 12.72 3.75
CA PHE A 122 8.75 11.81 3.45
C PHE A 122 7.68 12.46 2.55
N ARG A 123 7.44 13.76 2.69
CA ARG A 123 6.39 14.55 2.01
C ARG A 123 5.00 13.97 2.26
N PRO A 124 4.50 14.00 3.51
CA PRO A 124 3.29 13.27 3.90
C PRO A 124 2.04 13.60 3.08
N ASP A 125 1.87 14.88 2.72
CA ASP A 125 0.67 15.37 2.04
C ASP A 125 0.78 15.38 0.51
N ALA A 126 1.95 14.99 -0.03
CA ALA A 126 2.11 14.85 -1.47
C ALA A 126 1.29 13.65 -2.01
N PRO A 127 0.83 13.72 -3.27
CA PRO A 127 0.24 12.58 -3.97
C PRO A 127 1.15 11.34 -3.95
N LEU A 128 0.56 10.16 -3.74
CA LEU A 128 1.26 8.90 -3.97
C LEU A 128 1.29 8.61 -5.48
N THR A 129 2.47 8.28 -6.00
CA THR A 129 2.63 7.87 -7.41
C THR A 129 2.44 6.36 -7.57
N ARG A 130 2.17 5.90 -8.79
CA ARG A 130 2.04 4.47 -9.11
C ARG A 130 3.31 3.68 -8.80
N GLU A 131 4.48 4.23 -9.08
CA GLU A 131 5.74 3.55 -8.77
C GLU A 131 6.01 3.46 -7.26
N ASP A 132 5.66 4.49 -6.47
CA ASP A 132 5.81 4.46 -5.01
C ASP A 132 4.84 3.48 -4.37
N LEU A 133 3.60 3.42 -4.88
CA LEU A 133 2.60 2.43 -4.48
C LEU A 133 3.16 1.01 -4.56
N ILE A 134 3.75 0.65 -5.69
CA ILE A 134 4.33 -0.67 -5.92
C ILE A 134 5.61 -0.86 -5.12
N LEU A 135 6.49 0.15 -5.08
CA LEU A 135 7.73 0.09 -4.32
C LEU A 135 7.50 -0.21 -2.83
N TRP A 136 6.46 0.36 -2.24
CA TRP A 136 6.15 0.18 -0.81
C TRP A 136 5.39 -1.12 -0.55
N LYS A 137 4.51 -1.53 -1.48
CA LYS A 137 3.68 -2.72 -1.30
C LYS A 137 4.47 -4.02 -1.42
N ILE A 138 5.35 -4.12 -2.40
CA ILE A 138 5.96 -5.39 -2.81
C ILE A 138 6.84 -6.04 -1.74
N PRO A 139 7.66 -5.29 -0.97
CA PRO A 139 8.37 -5.88 0.16
C PRO A 139 7.43 -6.49 1.22
N VAL A 140 6.24 -5.93 1.41
CA VAL A 140 5.23 -6.45 2.36
C VAL A 140 4.56 -7.73 1.83
N ASP A 141 4.37 -7.83 0.52
CA ASP A 141 3.83 -9.03 -0.13
C ASP A 141 4.81 -10.19 -0.12
N THR A 142 6.02 -9.93 -0.61
CA THR A 142 7.06 -10.95 -0.85
C THR A 142 7.73 -11.38 0.45
N ARG A 143 7.94 -10.46 1.39
CA ARG A 143 8.73 -10.67 2.62
C ARG A 143 10.10 -11.32 2.35
N GLN A 144 10.65 -11.06 1.17
CA GLN A 144 11.91 -11.60 0.69
C GLN A 144 12.71 -10.47 0.01
N PRO A 145 14.04 -10.61 -0.10
CA PRO A 145 14.83 -9.71 -0.91
C PRO A 145 14.29 -9.62 -2.33
N LEU A 146 14.10 -8.40 -2.84
CA LEU A 146 13.65 -8.21 -4.20
C LEU A 146 14.76 -8.54 -5.20
N PRO A 147 14.43 -9.19 -6.34
CA PRO A 147 15.40 -9.45 -7.39
C PRO A 147 15.97 -8.15 -7.96
N THR A 148 17.16 -8.23 -8.54
CA THR A 148 17.68 -7.14 -9.38
C THR A 148 16.82 -7.00 -10.63
N ALA A 149 16.58 -5.77 -11.08
CA ALA A 149 15.81 -5.51 -12.30
C ALA A 149 16.43 -4.37 -13.10
N THR A 150 16.23 -4.42 -14.41
CA THR A 150 16.62 -3.36 -15.36
C THR A 150 15.37 -2.85 -16.07
N ILE A 151 15.50 -1.73 -16.79
CA ILE A 151 14.43 -1.25 -17.67
C ILE A 151 14.03 -2.34 -18.68
N GLU A 152 15.02 -3.07 -19.20
CA GLU A 152 14.79 -4.13 -20.20
C GLU A 152 14.03 -5.32 -19.60
N SER A 153 14.37 -5.75 -18.39
CA SER A 153 13.63 -6.85 -17.75
C SER A 153 12.17 -6.49 -17.50
N VAL A 154 11.88 -5.24 -17.10
CA VAL A 154 10.49 -4.75 -16.95
C VAL A 154 9.77 -4.67 -18.30
N LYS A 155 10.44 -4.23 -19.36
CA LYS A 155 9.84 -4.23 -20.72
C LYS A 155 9.49 -5.65 -21.17
N GLN A 156 10.37 -6.61 -20.94
CA GLN A 156 10.15 -8.00 -21.35
C GLN A 156 9.01 -8.67 -20.59
N THR A 157 8.88 -8.42 -19.29
CA THR A 157 7.80 -9.03 -18.49
C THR A 157 6.47 -8.31 -18.67
N TRP A 158 6.44 -6.99 -18.49
CA TRP A 158 5.20 -6.21 -18.48
C TRP A 158 4.78 -5.66 -19.85
N GLY A 159 5.71 -5.53 -20.80
CA GLY A 159 5.43 -4.88 -22.08
C GLY A 159 5.22 -3.36 -21.97
N PHE A 160 5.68 -2.73 -20.88
CA PHE A 160 5.48 -1.29 -20.68
C PHE A 160 6.30 -0.46 -21.67
N GLN A 161 5.61 0.35 -22.46
CA GLN A 161 6.22 1.29 -23.41
C GLN A 161 7.02 2.39 -22.70
N ASP A 162 6.63 2.73 -21.47
CA ASP A 162 7.22 3.79 -20.65
C ASP A 162 8.05 3.26 -19.48
N ALA A 163 8.56 2.03 -19.56
CA ALA A 163 9.42 1.42 -18.52
C ALA A 163 10.66 2.27 -18.19
N ASN A 164 11.17 3.04 -19.16
CA ASN A 164 12.30 3.95 -18.96
C ASN A 164 11.99 5.17 -18.06
N ARG A 165 10.72 5.41 -17.73
CA ARG A 165 10.28 6.49 -16.84
C ARG A 165 10.12 6.04 -15.37
N ILE A 166 10.25 4.74 -15.10
CA ILE A 166 10.16 4.18 -13.76
C ILE A 166 11.43 4.56 -12.99
N ASP A 167 11.26 5.00 -11.75
CA ASP A 167 12.41 5.27 -10.88
C ASP A 167 13.30 4.02 -10.75
N PRO A 168 14.65 4.13 -10.86
CA PRO A 168 15.53 2.98 -10.74
C PRO A 168 15.33 2.15 -9.47
N THR A 169 14.95 2.79 -8.36
CA THR A 169 14.69 2.10 -7.08
C THR A 169 13.38 1.30 -7.10
N ALA A 170 12.43 1.67 -7.96
CA ALA A 170 11.14 1.03 -8.13
C ALA A 170 11.16 -0.12 -9.17
N LEU A 171 12.15 -0.17 -10.07
CA LEU A 171 12.24 -1.22 -11.11
C LEU A 171 12.16 -2.63 -10.52
N ARG A 172 12.87 -2.90 -9.42
CA ARG A 172 12.87 -4.20 -8.74
C ARG A 172 11.49 -4.59 -8.21
N ALA A 173 10.74 -3.63 -7.69
CA ALA A 173 9.40 -3.86 -7.17
C ALA A 173 8.41 -4.10 -8.30
N VAL A 174 8.47 -3.31 -9.37
CA VAL A 174 7.63 -3.50 -10.56
C VAL A 174 7.91 -4.85 -11.21
N TYR A 175 9.17 -5.24 -11.35
CA TYR A 175 9.54 -6.55 -11.88
C TYR A 175 9.06 -7.70 -11.00
N ALA A 176 9.22 -7.59 -9.67
CA ALA A 176 8.76 -8.61 -8.72
C ALA A 176 7.23 -8.72 -8.68
N ASP A 177 6.47 -7.62 -8.86
CA ASP A 177 5.01 -7.64 -8.93
C ASP A 177 4.51 -8.56 -10.05
N PHE A 178 5.20 -8.59 -11.20
CA PHE A 178 4.87 -9.47 -12.32
C PHE A 178 4.90 -10.95 -11.92
N GLN A 179 5.84 -11.33 -11.05
CA GLN A 179 6.03 -12.72 -10.63
C GLN A 179 4.86 -13.25 -9.79
N ASN A 180 3.96 -12.37 -9.34
CA ASN A 180 2.72 -12.75 -8.66
C ASN A 180 1.56 -13.06 -9.63
N GLY A 181 1.81 -13.02 -10.95
CA GLY A 181 0.85 -13.42 -11.98
C GLY A 181 -0.46 -12.60 -11.93
N ASP A 182 -1.60 -13.30 -11.88
CA ASP A 182 -2.91 -12.65 -11.77
C ASP A 182 -3.13 -11.95 -10.42
N GLN A 183 -2.32 -12.28 -9.41
CA GLN A 183 -2.30 -11.59 -8.11
C GLN A 183 -1.36 -10.39 -8.07
N ALA A 184 -0.82 -9.96 -9.22
CA ALA A 184 -0.05 -8.72 -9.32
C ALA A 184 -0.89 -7.50 -8.92
N ASN A 185 -0.31 -6.61 -8.13
CA ASN A 185 -0.93 -5.39 -7.65
C ASN A 185 -1.27 -4.46 -8.82
N ILE A 186 -0.40 -4.36 -9.83
CA ILE A 186 -0.63 -3.56 -11.03
C ILE A 186 -1.89 -4.04 -11.77
N ARG A 187 -2.06 -5.35 -11.97
CA ARG A 187 -3.24 -5.91 -12.65
C ARG A 187 -4.51 -5.65 -11.85
N ARG A 188 -4.45 -5.84 -10.54
CA ARG A 188 -5.60 -5.67 -9.65
C ARG A 188 -6.09 -4.23 -9.60
N ALA A 189 -5.18 -3.26 -9.58
CA ALA A 189 -5.54 -1.85 -9.45
C ALA A 189 -5.82 -1.17 -10.80
N PHE A 190 -5.08 -1.54 -11.86
CA PHE A 190 -5.05 -0.79 -13.11
C PHE A 190 -5.52 -1.60 -14.32
N GLY A 191 -5.85 -2.88 -14.14
CA GLY A 191 -6.23 -3.78 -15.22
C GLY A 191 -5.08 -4.07 -16.19
N PHE A 192 -5.43 -4.46 -17.42
CA PHE A 192 -4.46 -4.60 -18.50
C PHE A 192 -3.93 -3.22 -18.92
N THR A 193 -2.62 -3.03 -18.86
CA THR A 193 -1.97 -1.81 -19.32
C THR A 193 -0.63 -2.11 -19.99
N THR A 194 -0.33 -1.38 -21.06
CA THR A 194 0.98 -1.35 -21.73
C THR A 194 1.70 -0.01 -21.53
N ILE A 195 1.08 0.92 -20.78
CA ILE A 195 1.66 2.22 -20.39
C ILE A 195 1.40 2.39 -18.89
N PHE A 196 2.44 2.19 -18.08
CA PHE A 196 2.31 2.15 -16.62
C PHE A 196 2.01 3.51 -16.01
N GLN A 197 2.56 4.58 -16.59
CA GLN A 197 2.51 5.95 -16.08
C GLN A 197 3.06 6.05 -14.66
N PRO A 198 4.36 5.74 -14.43
CA PRO A 198 4.91 5.57 -13.07
C PRO A 198 4.74 6.78 -12.16
N LYS A 199 4.73 8.00 -12.72
CA LYS A 199 4.58 9.27 -11.99
C LYS A 199 3.13 9.71 -11.79
N ARG A 200 2.15 8.98 -12.33
CA ARG A 200 0.72 9.33 -12.18
C ARG A 200 0.28 9.11 -10.74
N SER A 201 -0.52 10.04 -10.23
CA SER A 201 -1.14 9.97 -8.92
C SER A 201 -2.10 8.78 -8.84
N VAL A 202 -2.14 8.13 -7.68
CA VAL A 202 -3.02 7.00 -7.38
C VAL A 202 -4.31 7.49 -6.73
N THR A 203 -5.45 6.93 -7.14
CA THR A 203 -6.75 7.18 -6.50
C THR A 203 -6.94 6.31 -5.25
N ARG A 204 -7.85 6.72 -4.36
CA ARG A 204 -8.17 5.94 -3.15
C ARG A 204 -8.71 4.55 -3.47
N ALA A 205 -9.50 4.39 -4.54
CA ALA A 205 -9.99 3.10 -5.00
C ALA A 205 -8.85 2.18 -5.50
N GLU A 206 -7.93 2.70 -6.32
CA GLU A 206 -6.76 1.94 -6.77
C GLU A 206 -5.86 1.51 -5.61
N ALA A 207 -5.64 2.40 -4.63
CA ALA A 207 -4.88 2.07 -3.42
C ALA A 207 -5.57 0.98 -2.58
N ALA A 208 -6.89 1.06 -2.40
CA ALA A 208 -7.66 0.03 -1.73
C ALA A 208 -7.55 -1.32 -2.46
N ALA A 209 -7.63 -1.31 -3.79
CA ALA A 209 -7.45 -2.52 -4.60
C ALA A 209 -6.09 -3.19 -4.31
N VAL A 210 -4.98 -2.43 -4.34
CA VAL A 210 -3.65 -2.96 -4.03
C VAL A 210 -3.59 -3.59 -2.63
N LEU A 211 -4.22 -2.97 -1.63
CA LEU A 211 -4.21 -3.43 -0.24
C LEU A 211 -5.20 -4.57 0.05
N TRP A 212 -6.06 -4.94 -0.90
CA TRP A 212 -7.05 -6.00 -0.70
C TRP A 212 -6.43 -7.38 -0.53
N TYR A 213 -5.21 -7.60 -1.00
CA TYR A 213 -4.52 -8.88 -0.86
C TYR A 213 -3.07 -8.67 -0.45
N PHE A 214 -2.59 -9.51 0.46
CA PHE A 214 -1.17 -9.54 0.83
C PHE A 214 -0.60 -10.94 0.73
N GLY A 215 0.50 -11.07 0.00
CA GLY A 215 1.27 -12.30 -0.13
C GLY A 215 1.78 -12.53 -1.54
N PHE A 216 2.46 -13.66 -1.73
CA PHE A 216 3.23 -13.93 -2.94
C PHE A 216 3.07 -15.39 -3.36
N GLN A 217 2.95 -15.64 -4.67
CA GLN A 217 2.89 -16.97 -5.28
C GLN A 217 1.90 -17.94 -4.60
N GLY A 218 0.72 -17.42 -4.26
CA GLY A 218 -0.35 -18.19 -3.63
C GLY A 218 -0.27 -18.30 -2.09
N ASP A 219 0.83 -17.91 -1.44
CA ASP A 219 0.89 -17.76 0.02
C ASP A 219 0.50 -16.33 0.45
N GLY A 220 -0.78 -16.02 0.30
CA GLY A 220 -1.35 -14.76 0.77
C GLY A 220 -2.81 -14.86 1.17
N ILE A 221 -3.28 -13.81 1.82
CA ILE A 221 -4.64 -13.70 2.37
C ILE A 221 -5.27 -12.43 1.81
N SER A 222 -6.49 -12.54 1.29
CA SER A 222 -7.28 -11.35 0.92
C SER A 222 -8.05 -10.77 2.10
N ALA A 223 -8.50 -9.53 1.98
CA ALA A 223 -9.36 -8.88 2.95
C ALA A 223 -10.65 -9.70 3.18
N GLN A 224 -11.23 -10.24 2.10
CA GLN A 224 -12.39 -11.11 2.18
C GLN A 224 -12.12 -12.39 3.00
N GLN A 225 -10.96 -13.02 2.78
CA GLN A 225 -10.56 -14.21 3.54
C GLN A 225 -10.34 -13.87 5.02
N ALA A 226 -9.68 -12.76 5.31
CA ALA A 226 -9.49 -12.29 6.67
C ALA A 226 -10.82 -12.00 7.40
N LEU A 227 -11.82 -11.44 6.69
CA LEU A 227 -13.18 -11.23 7.24
C LEU A 227 -13.88 -12.54 7.61
N LYS A 228 -13.61 -13.62 6.86
CA LYS A 228 -14.13 -14.97 7.14
C LYS A 228 -13.34 -15.70 8.23
N GLY A 229 -12.28 -15.08 8.77
CA GLY A 229 -11.37 -15.72 9.72
C GLY A 229 -10.47 -16.78 9.10
N GLU A 230 -10.32 -16.80 7.77
CA GLU A 230 -9.44 -17.75 7.10
C GLU A 230 -7.97 -17.41 7.39
N THR A 231 -7.24 -18.39 7.94
CA THR A 231 -5.79 -18.36 8.05
C THR A 231 -5.23 -19.48 7.17
N LYS A 232 -4.44 -19.17 6.13
CA LYS A 232 -3.68 -20.22 5.41
C LYS A 232 -2.76 -20.98 6.39
N PRO A 233 -2.44 -22.27 6.16
CA PRO A 233 -1.38 -22.94 6.92
C PRO A 233 -0.04 -22.20 6.76
N GLN A 234 0.85 -22.33 7.75
CA GLN A 234 2.20 -21.77 7.74
C GLN A 234 3.06 -22.36 6.62
#